data_AF-A0A644TP65-F1
#
_entry.id   AF-A0A644TP65-F1
#
_cell.length_a   1.000
_cell.length_b   1.000
_cell.length_c   1.000
_cell.angle_alpha   90.00
_cell.angle_beta   90.00
_cell.angle_gamma   90.00
#
_symmetry.space_group_name_H-M   'P 1'
#
loop_
_entity.id
_entity.type
_entity.pdbx_description
1 polymer ?
#
loop_
_entity_poly.entity_id
_entity_poly.type
_entity_poly.pdbx_seq_one_letter_code
_entity_poly.pdbx_strand_id
1 'polypeptide(L)'
;MAAVTILSVAKYNMALSGGKCDPPGLIHSYYALDKLKYAKARGDRKGLDLNQLKKRLPPGMYKDIRGAVGLCLRHSQTIFPSYLFLLPEFLNEEWLASVDWHKGFHRDHVLHQPMCVYVGYELLRQPWALGQKKVNLLENCIDAFLESSHCQYLRDHISELGGQRMFNRLAKLSRKTFGAYFKDIFFLAAMFHDIGYPWQFANNLGNPLCSLSLGGNSLSMDPEVISRNYGDRLFMAPFKGYQLKAAAAPSTWQDSLNEMVRQSVTVTHGLPGAINFLHLNDMLRKYPDHTKPMHRFGMEWAAMAIMMHDMAKLYGRVENGMLKVINPQLRVSFNRDPLSFLLTLTDLIQDFGRPDSRFKTHDNNKNIVTVRYRHRCERVELKWDDNKKNLTILYKYKNKGDYLNNLLKFQPENEILYFDPEKGYLDYSWLGIERIKLAAAMYP
;
A
#
# COMPACT_ATOMS: atom_id res chain seq x y z
N MET A 1 -20.98 10.69 23.56
CA MET A 1 -19.74 9.93 23.84
C MET A 1 -18.97 9.82 22.53
N ALA A 2 -17.71 10.31 22.48
CA ALA A 2 -16.89 10.22 21.28
C ALA A 2 -16.47 8.77 21.05
N ALA A 3 -16.65 8.26 19.82
CA ALA A 3 -16.16 6.93 19.48
C ALA A 3 -14.64 6.99 19.30
N VAL A 4 -13.92 6.03 19.88
CA VAL A 4 -12.45 5.97 19.83
C VAL A 4 -12.00 4.62 19.28
N THR A 5 -11.37 4.63 18.11
CA THR A 5 -10.64 3.47 17.59
C THR A 5 -9.21 3.51 18.11
N ILE A 6 -8.76 2.40 18.69
CA ILE A 6 -7.41 2.29 19.27
C ILE A 6 -6.60 1.31 18.46
N LEU A 7 -5.47 1.77 17.92
CA LEU A 7 -4.48 1.00 17.17
C LEU A 7 -3.18 0.94 17.99
N SER A 8 -2.68 -0.27 18.24
CA SER A 8 -1.46 -0.48 19.05
C SER A 8 -0.78 -1.79 18.69
N VAL A 9 0.50 -1.92 19.03
CA VAL A 9 1.31 -3.14 18.82
C VAL A 9 0.64 -4.36 19.46
N ALA A 10 0.11 -4.22 20.68
CA ALA A 10 -0.56 -5.32 21.36
C ALA A 10 -1.77 -5.84 20.59
N LYS A 11 -2.62 -4.94 20.06
CA LYS A 11 -3.78 -5.34 19.26
C LYS A 11 -3.39 -5.92 17.91
N TYR A 12 -2.38 -5.35 17.27
CA TYR A 12 -1.81 -5.86 16.03
C TYR A 12 -1.30 -7.31 16.22
N ASN A 13 -0.52 -7.58 17.27
CA ASN A 13 -0.02 -8.91 17.56
C ASN A 13 -1.13 -9.92 17.88
N MET A 14 -2.19 -9.50 18.57
CA MET A 14 -3.39 -10.32 18.77
C MET A 14 -4.12 -10.59 17.45
N ALA A 15 -4.19 -9.60 16.55
CA ALA A 15 -4.84 -9.75 15.25
C ALA A 15 -4.08 -10.72 14.34
N LEU A 16 -2.74 -10.61 14.29
CA LEU A 16 -1.89 -11.54 13.56
C LEU A 16 -2.04 -12.98 14.06
N SER A 17 -1.92 -13.18 15.37
CA SER A 17 -2.01 -14.53 15.97
C SER A 17 -3.40 -15.14 15.87
N GLY A 18 -4.46 -14.33 15.94
CA GLY A 18 -5.85 -14.77 15.82
C GLY A 18 -6.37 -14.89 14.39
N GLY A 19 -5.54 -14.73 13.36
CA GLY A 19 -5.97 -14.80 11.95
C GLY A 19 -6.88 -13.65 11.50
N LYS A 20 -7.01 -12.58 12.30
CA LYS A 20 -7.85 -11.42 11.95
C LYS A 20 -7.29 -10.61 10.79
N CYS A 21 -6.03 -10.83 10.41
CA CYS A 21 -5.42 -10.25 9.22
C CYS A 21 -5.48 -11.18 8.00
N ASP A 22 -6.03 -12.39 8.13
CA ASP A 22 -6.14 -13.31 7.00
C ASP A 22 -7.19 -12.79 5.99
N PRO A 23 -6.88 -12.76 4.68
CA PRO A 23 -7.81 -12.36 3.64
C PRO A 23 -8.99 -13.35 3.54
N PRO A 24 -10.20 -12.86 3.18
CA PRO A 24 -11.38 -13.70 2.99
C PRO A 24 -11.22 -14.82 1.96
N GLY A 25 -10.48 -14.56 0.90
CA GLY A 25 -10.09 -15.60 -0.04
C GLY A 25 -11.02 -15.88 -1.20
N LEU A 26 -11.77 -14.90 -1.66
CA LEU A 26 -12.53 -14.99 -2.91
C LEU A 26 -11.65 -14.86 -4.15
N ILE A 27 -10.52 -14.15 -4.03
CA ILE A 27 -9.46 -14.15 -5.05
C ILE A 27 -8.59 -15.42 -4.94
N HIS A 28 -8.82 -16.30 -3.94
CA HIS A 28 -8.14 -17.61 -3.79
C HIS A 28 -8.68 -18.63 -4.79
N SER A 29 -8.33 -18.44 -6.05
CA SER A 29 -8.41 -19.45 -7.08
C SER A 29 -7.50 -18.96 -8.19
N TYR A 30 -6.20 -19.15 -7.96
CA TYR A 30 -5.14 -18.68 -8.84
C TYR A 30 -5.50 -18.76 -10.31
N TYR A 31 -5.10 -17.72 -11.04
CA TYR A 31 -4.84 -17.81 -12.48
C TYR A 31 -4.11 -19.11 -12.79
N ALA A 32 -4.33 -19.68 -13.98
CA ALA A 32 -3.55 -20.83 -14.40
C ALA A 32 -2.06 -20.45 -14.35
N LEU A 33 -1.37 -20.86 -13.28
CA LEU A 33 0.07 -20.72 -13.17
C LEU A 33 0.66 -21.59 -14.24
N ASP A 34 1.59 -21.04 -14.99
CA ASP A 34 2.43 -21.86 -15.85
C ASP A 34 3.34 -22.70 -14.93
N LYS A 35 2.89 -23.91 -14.58
CA LYS A 35 3.55 -24.79 -13.61
C LYS A 35 4.97 -25.13 -14.03
N LEU A 36 5.24 -25.22 -15.34
CA LEU A 36 6.56 -25.49 -15.88
C LEU A 36 7.48 -24.28 -15.67
N LYS A 37 7.03 -23.06 -16.01
CA LYS A 37 7.80 -21.84 -15.73
C LYS A 37 8.04 -21.66 -14.23
N TYR A 38 7.01 -21.88 -13.42
CA TYR A 38 7.10 -21.75 -11.97
C TYR A 38 8.06 -22.77 -11.34
N ALA A 39 8.05 -24.03 -11.80
CA ALA A 39 8.97 -25.07 -11.32
C ALA A 39 10.43 -24.78 -11.72
N LYS A 40 10.67 -24.39 -12.98
CA LYS A 40 12.00 -23.98 -13.47
C LYS A 40 12.55 -22.81 -12.65
N ALA A 41 11.72 -21.83 -12.33
CA ALA A 41 12.10 -20.65 -11.55
C ALA A 41 12.33 -20.94 -10.04
N ARG A 42 11.85 -22.07 -9.52
CA ARG A 42 11.97 -22.46 -8.10
C ARG A 42 13.27 -23.24 -7.79
N GLY A 43 13.88 -23.87 -8.79
CA GLY A 43 14.96 -24.87 -8.62
C GLY A 43 16.26 -24.39 -7.96
N ASP A 44 16.54 -23.09 -7.93
CA ASP A 44 17.86 -22.54 -7.57
C ASP A 44 18.03 -22.09 -6.10
N ARG A 45 17.11 -22.44 -5.20
CA ARG A 45 17.06 -21.78 -3.87
C ARG A 45 17.66 -22.58 -2.72
N LYS A 46 18.73 -22.03 -2.14
CA LYS A 46 19.17 -22.34 -0.77
C LYS A 46 18.12 -21.87 0.24
N GLY A 47 17.93 -22.67 1.30
CA GLY A 47 16.85 -22.51 2.29
C GLY A 47 16.85 -21.16 3.02
N LEU A 48 15.64 -20.75 3.41
CA LEU A 48 15.37 -19.55 4.20
C LEU A 48 15.86 -19.76 5.64
N ASP A 49 16.96 -19.12 6.05
CA ASP A 49 17.44 -19.20 7.44
C ASP A 49 17.13 -17.93 8.24
N LEU A 50 16.00 -17.93 8.95
CA LEU A 50 15.62 -16.86 9.87
C LEU A 50 16.45 -16.85 11.18
N ASN A 51 17.36 -17.80 11.39
CA ASN A 51 18.17 -17.83 12.62
C ASN A 51 19.11 -16.64 12.73
N GLN A 52 19.55 -16.06 11.60
CA GLN A 52 20.35 -14.84 11.61
C GLN A 52 19.60 -13.65 12.20
N LEU A 53 18.30 -13.50 11.86
CA LEU A 53 17.44 -12.47 12.47
C LEU A 53 17.27 -12.71 13.97
N LYS A 54 17.01 -13.96 14.37
CA LYS A 54 16.86 -14.33 15.78
C LYS A 54 18.09 -13.98 16.62
N LYS A 55 19.30 -14.12 16.06
CA LYS A 55 20.57 -13.79 16.72
C LYS A 55 20.81 -12.30 16.87
N ARG A 56 20.26 -11.47 15.97
CA ARG A 56 20.56 -10.03 15.87
C ARG A 56 19.48 -9.13 16.47
N LEU A 57 18.28 -9.64 16.69
CA LEU A 57 17.13 -8.87 17.18
C LEU A 57 16.77 -9.21 18.62
N PRO A 58 16.26 -8.24 19.41
CA PRO A 58 15.63 -8.52 20.69
C PRO A 58 14.46 -9.52 20.54
N PRO A 59 14.18 -10.39 21.54
CA PRO A 59 13.16 -11.42 21.43
C PRO A 59 11.76 -10.90 21.04
N GLY A 60 11.36 -9.73 21.55
CA GLY A 60 10.08 -9.10 21.22
C GLY A 60 10.01 -8.70 19.74
N MET A 61 11.02 -7.99 19.24
CA MET A 61 11.08 -7.56 17.85
C MET A 61 11.18 -8.73 16.87
N TYR A 62 11.94 -9.78 17.24
CA TYR A 62 11.99 -11.01 16.44
C TYR A 62 10.61 -11.68 16.35
N LYS A 63 9.85 -11.71 17.46
CA LYS A 63 8.48 -12.27 17.46
C LYS A 63 7.56 -11.49 16.53
N ASP A 64 7.62 -10.16 16.57
CA ASP A 64 6.80 -9.28 15.72
C ASP A 64 7.14 -9.50 14.24
N ILE A 65 8.43 -9.49 13.88
CA ILE A 65 8.89 -9.74 12.50
C ILE A 65 8.47 -11.13 12.05
N ARG A 66 8.67 -12.16 12.88
CA ARG A 66 8.27 -13.54 12.53
C ARG A 66 6.77 -13.65 12.26
N GLY A 67 5.93 -12.96 13.03
CA GLY A 67 4.48 -12.94 12.80
C GLY A 67 4.11 -12.29 11.48
N ALA A 68 4.72 -11.13 11.19
CA ALA A 68 4.52 -10.36 9.96
C ALA A 68 4.97 -11.16 8.71
N VAL A 69 6.15 -11.76 8.76
CA VAL A 69 6.67 -12.70 7.76
C VAL A 69 5.74 -13.89 7.60
N GLY A 70 5.25 -14.46 8.69
CA GLY A 70 4.33 -15.59 8.67
C GLY A 70 3.03 -15.28 7.91
N LEU A 71 2.45 -14.09 8.13
CA LEU A 71 1.26 -13.63 7.38
C LEU A 71 1.57 -13.48 5.89
N CYS A 72 2.68 -12.81 5.56
CA CYS A 72 3.07 -12.60 4.17
C CYS A 72 3.33 -13.93 3.44
N LEU A 73 4.08 -14.86 4.05
CA LEU A 73 4.39 -16.17 3.46
C LEU A 73 3.16 -17.08 3.35
N ARG A 74 2.26 -17.05 4.33
CA ARG A 74 1.02 -17.84 4.32
C ARG A 74 0.16 -17.52 3.10
N HIS A 75 0.00 -16.23 2.79
CA HIS A 75 -0.93 -15.79 1.76
C HIS A 75 -0.29 -15.51 0.42
N SER A 76 0.99 -15.10 0.38
CA SER A 76 1.70 -14.93 -0.89
C SER A 76 1.64 -16.18 -1.75
N GLN A 77 1.69 -17.37 -1.14
CA GLN A 77 1.54 -18.65 -1.84
C GLN A 77 0.17 -18.89 -2.47
N THR A 78 -0.89 -18.12 -2.15
CA THR A 78 -2.26 -18.28 -2.67
C THR A 78 -2.78 -17.07 -3.45
N ILE A 79 -2.24 -15.86 -3.22
CA ILE A 79 -2.70 -14.64 -3.90
C ILE A 79 -1.63 -13.94 -4.75
N PHE A 80 -0.34 -14.11 -4.44
CA PHE A 80 0.75 -13.44 -5.16
C PHE A 80 2.03 -14.32 -5.14
N PRO A 81 2.04 -15.44 -5.91
CA PRO A 81 3.04 -16.48 -5.78
C PRO A 81 4.40 -15.98 -6.28
N SER A 82 4.39 -14.90 -7.07
CA SER A 82 5.58 -14.19 -7.50
C SER A 82 6.42 -13.69 -6.33
N TYR A 83 5.80 -13.41 -5.18
CA TYR A 83 6.51 -13.03 -3.97
C TYR A 83 7.56 -14.06 -3.54
N LEU A 84 7.35 -15.35 -3.83
CA LEU A 84 8.36 -16.34 -3.51
C LEU A 84 9.69 -16.01 -4.19
N PHE A 85 9.70 -15.52 -5.43
CA PHE A 85 10.94 -15.13 -6.15
C PHE A 85 11.67 -13.97 -5.52
N LEU A 86 10.98 -13.23 -4.67
CA LEU A 86 11.47 -12.03 -4.02
C LEU A 86 12.02 -12.28 -2.63
N LEU A 87 11.67 -13.44 -2.07
CA LEU A 87 11.86 -13.72 -0.67
C LEU A 87 13.34 -13.74 -0.25
N PRO A 88 14.29 -14.26 -1.05
CA PRO A 88 15.71 -14.13 -0.73
C PRO A 88 16.20 -12.68 -0.65
N GLU A 89 15.74 -11.82 -1.57
CA GLU A 89 16.09 -10.40 -1.63
C GLU A 89 15.45 -9.65 -0.46
N PHE A 90 14.17 -9.91 -0.16
CA PHE A 90 13.53 -9.37 1.06
C PHE A 90 14.30 -9.80 2.32
N LEU A 91 14.76 -11.04 2.40
CA LEU A 91 15.56 -11.48 3.54
C LEU A 91 16.87 -10.72 3.66
N ASN A 92 17.65 -10.64 2.58
CA ASN A 92 18.99 -10.08 2.61
C ASN A 92 18.98 -8.56 2.67
N GLU A 93 18.18 -7.92 1.80
CA GLU A 93 18.19 -6.48 1.60
C GLU A 93 17.22 -5.72 2.49
N GLU A 94 16.13 -6.35 2.94
CA GLU A 94 15.16 -5.70 3.84
C GLU A 94 15.33 -6.19 5.28
N TRP A 95 15.18 -7.50 5.51
CA TRP A 95 15.02 -8.01 6.87
C TRP A 95 16.36 -8.06 7.60
N LEU A 96 17.43 -8.59 6.98
CA LEU A 96 18.77 -8.57 7.56
C LEU A 96 19.39 -7.17 7.54
N ALA A 97 18.97 -6.31 6.61
CA ALA A 97 19.42 -4.94 6.56
C ALA A 97 18.78 -4.03 7.62
N SER A 98 17.61 -4.43 8.17
CA SER A 98 17.03 -3.78 9.35
C SER A 98 18.01 -3.73 10.54
N VAL A 99 19.04 -4.58 10.55
CA VAL A 99 20.06 -4.62 11.59
C VAL A 99 21.46 -4.23 11.10
N ASP A 100 21.56 -3.67 9.89
CA ASP A 100 22.81 -3.23 9.28
C ASP A 100 23.12 -1.78 9.64
N TRP A 101 24.18 -1.58 10.42
CA TRP A 101 24.62 -0.27 10.88
C TRP A 101 25.30 0.57 9.78
N HIS A 102 25.67 -0.04 8.66
CA HIS A 102 26.19 0.65 7.49
C HIS A 102 25.09 1.30 6.66
N LYS A 103 23.84 0.85 6.80
CA LYS A 103 22.69 1.52 6.21
C LYS A 103 22.24 2.60 7.19
N GLY A 104 22.39 3.88 6.81
CA GLY A 104 22.11 5.05 7.66
C GLY A 104 20.66 5.22 8.15
N PHE A 105 19.78 4.24 7.90
CA PHE A 105 18.39 4.20 8.34
C PHE A 105 17.91 2.74 8.46
N HIS A 106 16.95 2.49 9.36
CA HIS A 106 16.31 1.19 9.55
C HIS A 106 15.31 0.92 8.43
N ARG A 107 15.36 -0.26 7.78
CA ARG A 107 14.31 -0.71 6.88
C ARG A 107 13.28 -1.52 7.65
N ASP A 108 12.01 -1.11 7.59
CA ASP A 108 10.93 -1.69 8.39
C ASP A 108 9.77 -2.27 7.58
N HIS A 109 9.91 -2.36 6.26
CA HIS A 109 8.87 -2.81 5.33
C HIS A 109 8.22 -4.15 5.74
N VAL A 110 9.01 -5.06 6.32
CA VAL A 110 8.55 -6.37 6.82
C VAL A 110 7.47 -6.28 7.90
N LEU A 111 7.53 -5.28 8.76
CA LEU A 111 6.52 -5.03 9.80
C LEU A 111 5.44 -4.09 9.29
N HIS A 112 5.86 -3.08 8.54
CA HIS A 112 5.05 -2.02 8.01
C HIS A 112 3.91 -2.54 7.10
N GLN A 113 4.19 -3.39 6.12
CA GLN A 113 3.16 -3.86 5.17
C GLN A 113 2.05 -4.68 5.87
N PRO A 114 2.34 -5.65 6.76
CA PRO A 114 1.29 -6.33 7.53
C PRO A 114 0.57 -5.43 8.54
N MET A 115 1.22 -4.38 9.06
CA MET A 115 0.55 -3.36 9.87
C MET A 115 -0.47 -2.55 9.04
N CYS A 116 -0.16 -2.18 7.79
CA CYS A 116 -1.13 -1.57 6.87
C CYS A 116 -2.37 -2.43 6.69
N VAL A 117 -2.19 -3.75 6.49
CA VAL A 117 -3.30 -4.72 6.40
C VAL A 117 -4.17 -4.68 7.66
N TYR A 118 -3.54 -4.74 8.84
CA TYR A 118 -4.26 -4.68 10.12
C TYR A 118 -5.04 -3.38 10.27
N VAL A 119 -4.42 -2.22 10.03
CA VAL A 119 -5.08 -0.92 10.16
C VAL A 119 -6.28 -0.84 9.22
N GLY A 120 -6.11 -1.18 7.94
CA GLY A 120 -7.22 -1.12 6.98
C GLY A 120 -8.35 -2.07 7.33
N TYR A 121 -8.05 -3.30 7.78
CA TYR A 121 -9.09 -4.23 8.22
C TYR A 121 -9.82 -3.76 9.48
N GLU A 122 -9.13 -3.12 10.42
CA GLU A 122 -9.80 -2.49 11.57
C GLU A 122 -10.69 -1.33 11.14
N LEU A 123 -10.24 -0.47 10.22
CA LEU A 123 -11.06 0.62 9.68
C LEU A 123 -12.30 0.08 8.96
N LEU A 124 -12.15 -0.93 8.11
CA LEU A 124 -13.24 -1.55 7.36
C LEU A 124 -14.29 -2.23 8.26
N ARG A 125 -13.89 -2.76 9.41
CA ARG A 125 -14.78 -3.44 10.35
C ARG A 125 -15.54 -2.50 11.27
N GLN A 126 -14.95 -1.36 11.63
CA GLN A 126 -15.49 -0.50 12.67
C GLN A 126 -16.51 0.49 12.09
N PRO A 127 -17.76 0.50 12.58
CA PRO A 127 -18.79 1.42 12.11
C PRO A 127 -18.39 2.89 12.20
N TRP A 128 -17.66 3.27 13.25
CA TRP A 128 -17.28 4.66 13.55
C TRP A 128 -15.87 5.04 13.08
N ALA A 129 -15.18 4.19 12.33
CA ALA A 129 -13.77 4.42 11.99
C ALA A 129 -13.51 5.79 11.36
N LEU A 130 -14.41 6.23 10.47
CA LEU A 130 -14.31 7.48 9.69
C LEU A 130 -15.63 8.25 9.60
N GLY A 131 -16.43 8.24 10.68
CA GLY A 131 -17.43 9.29 10.89
C GLY A 131 -18.91 8.98 10.66
N GLN A 132 -19.29 7.82 10.10
CA GLN A 132 -20.70 7.46 9.94
C GLN A 132 -21.13 6.29 10.83
N LYS A 133 -21.92 6.56 11.88
CA LYS A 133 -22.39 5.53 12.83
C LYS A 133 -23.28 4.44 12.22
N LYS A 134 -23.97 4.74 11.10
CA LYS A 134 -25.03 3.87 10.56
C LYS A 134 -24.51 2.76 9.63
N VAL A 135 -23.37 2.99 8.96
CA VAL A 135 -22.85 2.09 7.94
C VAL A 135 -21.33 2.03 8.10
N ASN A 136 -20.75 0.83 8.20
CA ASN A 136 -19.31 0.70 8.36
C ASN A 136 -18.54 1.16 7.11
N LEU A 137 -17.24 1.39 7.25
CA LEU A 137 -16.42 1.91 6.15
C LEU A 137 -16.41 0.96 4.94
N LEU A 138 -16.44 -0.36 5.17
CA LEU A 138 -16.50 -1.32 4.08
C LEU A 138 -17.73 -1.09 3.21
N GLU A 139 -18.90 -1.02 3.81
CA GLU A 139 -20.15 -0.76 3.09
C GLU A 139 -20.11 0.58 2.34
N ASN A 140 -19.52 1.64 2.91
CA ASN A 140 -19.31 2.90 2.19
C ASN A 140 -18.37 2.75 0.98
N CYS A 141 -17.33 1.91 1.06
CA CYS A 141 -16.47 1.61 -0.09
C CYS A 141 -17.25 0.87 -1.18
N ILE A 142 -18.18 -0.02 -0.78
CA ILE A 142 -19.07 -0.72 -1.72
C ILE A 142 -20.02 0.27 -2.39
N ASP A 143 -20.63 1.18 -1.62
CA ASP A 143 -21.56 2.20 -2.15
C ASP A 143 -20.84 3.16 -3.10
N ALA A 144 -19.66 3.66 -2.71
CA ALA A 144 -18.83 4.47 -3.59
C ALA A 144 -18.55 3.73 -4.91
N PHE A 145 -18.14 2.46 -4.84
CA PHE A 145 -17.83 1.69 -6.04
C PHE A 145 -19.06 1.40 -6.92
N LEU A 146 -20.20 1.06 -6.33
CA LEU A 146 -21.39 0.63 -7.08
C LEU A 146 -22.24 1.81 -7.56
N GLU A 147 -22.32 2.89 -6.79
CA GLU A 147 -23.33 3.94 -6.96
C GLU A 147 -22.73 5.28 -7.38
N SER A 148 -21.48 5.60 -7.01
CA SER A 148 -20.86 6.87 -7.40
C SER A 148 -20.64 6.96 -8.90
N SER A 149 -21.04 8.08 -9.50
CA SER A 149 -20.72 8.41 -10.90
C SER A 149 -19.22 8.57 -11.11
N HIS A 150 -18.46 8.97 -10.08
CA HIS A 150 -17.00 9.11 -10.17
C HIS A 150 -16.26 7.77 -10.26
N CYS A 151 -16.86 6.66 -9.83
CA CYS A 151 -16.33 5.31 -10.01
C CYS A 151 -16.70 4.67 -11.37
N GLN A 152 -17.35 5.40 -12.28
CA GLN A 152 -17.81 4.84 -13.55
C GLN A 152 -16.67 4.24 -14.38
N TYR A 153 -15.49 4.88 -14.41
CA TYR A 153 -14.31 4.34 -15.11
C TYR A 153 -13.87 2.96 -14.60
N LEU A 154 -14.05 2.65 -13.31
CA LEU A 154 -13.75 1.31 -12.79
C LEU A 154 -14.72 0.26 -13.37
N ARG A 155 -16.01 0.61 -13.45
CA ARG A 155 -17.08 -0.26 -13.98
C ARG A 155 -16.98 -0.42 -15.50
N ASP A 156 -16.59 0.64 -16.19
CA ASP A 156 -16.31 0.61 -17.63
C ASP A 156 -15.12 -0.30 -17.91
N HIS A 157 -14.06 -0.22 -17.12
CA HIS A 157 -12.90 -1.10 -17.27
C HIS A 157 -13.26 -2.57 -17.05
N ILE A 158 -14.08 -2.88 -16.03
CA ILE A 158 -14.63 -4.24 -15.85
C ILE A 158 -15.39 -4.71 -17.10
N SER A 159 -16.18 -3.83 -17.72
CA SER A 159 -16.93 -4.13 -18.94
C SER A 159 -15.99 -4.40 -20.12
N GLU A 160 -14.95 -3.59 -20.30
CA GLU A 160 -13.92 -3.76 -21.34
C GLU A 160 -13.15 -5.08 -21.19
N LEU A 161 -12.94 -5.54 -19.96
CA LEU A 161 -12.36 -6.85 -19.70
C LEU A 161 -13.31 -8.03 -19.98
N GLY A 162 -14.59 -7.76 -20.29
CA GLY A 162 -15.63 -8.79 -20.44
C GLY A 162 -16.20 -9.29 -19.10
N GLY A 163 -15.95 -8.56 -18.00
CA GLY A 163 -16.36 -8.92 -16.65
C GLY A 163 -17.82 -8.58 -16.29
N GLN A 164 -18.56 -7.90 -17.16
CA GLN A 164 -19.85 -7.27 -16.80
C GLN A 164 -20.90 -8.25 -16.27
N ARG A 165 -21.01 -9.45 -16.85
CA ARG A 165 -21.94 -10.49 -16.34
C ARG A 165 -21.57 -10.94 -14.92
N MET A 166 -20.28 -11.13 -14.66
CA MET A 166 -19.77 -11.55 -13.35
C MET A 166 -19.92 -10.43 -12.32
N PHE A 167 -19.63 -9.19 -12.72
CA PHE A 167 -19.84 -8.01 -11.88
C PHE A 167 -21.30 -7.83 -11.49
N ASN A 168 -22.23 -7.89 -12.46
CA ASN A 168 -23.67 -7.84 -12.17
C ASN A 168 -24.10 -8.95 -11.22
N ARG A 169 -23.54 -10.16 -11.38
CA ARG A 169 -23.79 -11.27 -10.46
C ARG A 169 -23.23 -10.99 -9.06
N LEU A 170 -22.01 -10.47 -8.92
CA LEU A 170 -21.40 -10.13 -7.62
C LEU A 170 -22.16 -8.99 -6.92
N ALA A 171 -22.53 -7.94 -7.66
CA ALA A 171 -23.31 -6.82 -7.15
C ALA A 171 -24.71 -7.25 -6.70
N LYS A 172 -25.35 -8.19 -7.41
CA LYS A 172 -26.70 -8.70 -7.10
C LYS A 172 -26.75 -9.80 -6.02
N LEU A 173 -25.73 -10.66 -5.90
CA LEU A 173 -25.81 -11.86 -5.06
C LEU A 173 -25.58 -11.63 -3.57
N SER A 174 -24.75 -10.66 -3.17
CA SER A 174 -24.73 -10.11 -1.80
C SER A 174 -23.58 -9.10 -1.63
N ARG A 175 -23.87 -7.99 -0.95
CA ARG A 175 -22.85 -7.02 -0.47
C ARG A 175 -21.73 -7.70 0.32
N LYS A 176 -22.04 -8.78 1.03
CA LYS A 176 -21.05 -9.65 1.70
C LYS A 176 -19.98 -10.20 0.76
N THR A 177 -20.37 -10.68 -0.43
CA THR A 177 -19.42 -11.24 -1.41
C THR A 177 -18.54 -10.13 -1.98
N PHE A 178 -19.13 -9.00 -2.35
CA PHE A 178 -18.35 -7.86 -2.83
C PHE A 178 -17.42 -7.31 -1.75
N GLY A 179 -17.86 -7.23 -0.50
CA GLY A 179 -17.03 -6.79 0.61
C GLY A 179 -15.86 -7.73 0.91
N ALA A 180 -16.03 -9.04 0.69
CA ALA A 180 -14.93 -10.00 0.77
C ALA A 180 -13.94 -9.81 -0.40
N TYR A 181 -14.44 -9.57 -1.61
CA TYR A 181 -13.62 -9.28 -2.79
C TYR A 181 -12.81 -7.98 -2.61
N PHE A 182 -13.43 -6.91 -2.12
CA PHE A 182 -12.75 -5.65 -1.80
C PHE A 182 -11.62 -5.84 -0.78
N LYS A 183 -11.88 -6.61 0.29
CA LYS A 183 -10.86 -6.94 1.30
C LYS A 183 -9.67 -7.72 0.73
N ASP A 184 -9.90 -8.65 -0.19
CA ASP A 184 -8.80 -9.37 -0.85
C ASP A 184 -7.93 -8.43 -1.70
N ILE A 185 -8.55 -7.50 -2.45
CA ILE A 185 -7.82 -6.50 -3.23
C ILE A 185 -7.04 -5.57 -2.30
N PHE A 186 -7.67 -5.09 -1.23
CA PHE A 186 -7.00 -4.26 -0.23
C PHE A 186 -5.83 -4.99 0.42
N PHE A 187 -5.98 -6.26 0.76
CA PHE A 187 -4.88 -7.07 1.29
C PHE A 187 -3.71 -7.13 0.33
N LEU A 188 -3.97 -7.39 -0.96
CA LEU A 188 -2.92 -7.40 -1.98
C LEU A 188 -2.18 -6.06 -2.06
N ALA A 189 -2.92 -4.96 -2.13
CA ALA A 189 -2.34 -3.64 -2.21
C ALA A 189 -1.53 -3.30 -0.94
N ALA A 190 -2.11 -3.47 0.25
CA ALA A 190 -1.47 -3.17 1.52
C ALA A 190 -0.25 -4.07 1.80
N MET A 191 -0.31 -5.36 1.47
CA MET A 191 0.79 -6.29 1.71
C MET A 191 2.00 -6.04 0.78
N PHE A 192 1.77 -5.48 -0.42
CA PHE A 192 2.81 -5.39 -1.45
C PHE A 192 3.06 -3.97 -1.97
N HIS A 193 2.54 -2.91 -1.33
CA HIS A 193 2.72 -1.54 -1.83
C HIS A 193 4.19 -1.09 -1.91
N ASP A 194 5.01 -1.48 -0.94
CA ASP A 194 6.45 -1.17 -0.94
C ASP A 194 7.35 -2.16 -1.70
N ILE A 195 6.79 -3.04 -2.54
CA ILE A 195 7.58 -4.00 -3.35
C ILE A 195 8.52 -3.32 -4.36
N GLY A 196 8.37 -2.01 -4.57
CA GLY A 196 9.23 -1.18 -5.42
C GLY A 196 10.55 -0.76 -4.76
N TYR A 197 10.71 -0.99 -3.45
CA TYR A 197 11.81 -0.45 -2.69
C TYR A 197 12.66 -1.55 -2.00
N PRO A 198 14.00 -1.49 -2.11
CA PRO A 198 14.79 -0.58 -2.94
C PRO A 198 14.79 -0.99 -4.41
N TRP A 199 15.06 -0.04 -5.30
CA TRP A 199 15.19 -0.24 -6.76
C TRP A 199 16.14 -1.38 -7.18
N GLN A 200 17.12 -1.71 -6.32
CA GLN A 200 18.02 -2.86 -6.46
C GLN A 200 17.27 -4.19 -6.66
N PHE A 201 16.08 -4.28 -6.09
CA PHE A 201 15.21 -5.43 -6.19
C PHE A 201 14.69 -5.66 -7.61
N ALA A 202 14.28 -4.60 -8.32
CA ALA A 202 13.85 -4.68 -9.72
C ALA A 202 14.96 -5.19 -10.65
N ASN A 203 16.19 -4.73 -10.43
CA ASN A 203 17.35 -5.14 -11.24
C ASN A 203 17.81 -6.57 -10.93
N ASN A 204 17.78 -6.98 -9.65
CA ASN A 204 18.13 -8.35 -9.23
C ASN A 204 17.10 -9.38 -9.70
N LEU A 205 15.83 -8.97 -9.84
CA LEU A 205 14.78 -9.79 -10.43
C LEU A 205 14.96 -10.01 -11.93
N GLY A 206 15.57 -9.06 -12.64
CA GLY A 206 15.80 -9.15 -14.08
C GLY A 206 16.51 -10.44 -14.49
N ASN A 207 17.54 -10.89 -13.78
CA ASN A 207 18.33 -12.05 -14.20
C ASN A 207 17.57 -13.39 -14.09
N PRO A 208 16.93 -13.75 -12.95
CA PRO A 208 16.11 -14.96 -12.86
C PRO A 208 14.88 -14.91 -13.77
N LEU A 209 14.27 -13.72 -13.94
CA LEU A 209 13.02 -13.54 -14.66
C LEU A 209 13.19 -13.40 -16.18
N CYS A 210 14.28 -12.80 -16.67
CA CYS A 210 14.58 -12.71 -18.11
C CYS A 210 14.60 -14.08 -18.77
N SER A 211 15.11 -15.11 -18.07
CA SER A 211 15.13 -16.51 -18.52
C SER A 211 13.74 -17.16 -18.69
N LEU A 212 12.70 -16.50 -18.18
CA LEU A 212 11.29 -16.92 -18.19
C LEU A 212 10.43 -16.05 -19.12
N SER A 213 10.94 -14.90 -19.58
CA SER A 213 10.23 -14.00 -20.48
C SER A 213 10.21 -14.61 -21.89
N LEU A 214 9.02 -14.88 -22.43
CA LEU A 214 8.86 -15.39 -23.81
C LEU A 214 8.78 -14.26 -24.86
N GLY A 215 8.94 -12.99 -24.46
CA GLY A 215 8.55 -11.85 -25.29
C GLY A 215 9.41 -10.59 -25.18
N GLY A 216 10.66 -10.67 -24.71
CA GLY A 216 11.61 -9.55 -24.78
C GLY A 216 11.28 -8.29 -23.97
N ASN A 217 10.15 -8.24 -23.24
CA ASN A 217 9.81 -7.12 -22.37
C ASN A 217 10.60 -7.22 -21.05
N SER A 218 11.81 -6.68 -21.06
CA SER A 218 12.55 -6.39 -19.83
C SER A 218 11.77 -5.38 -18.98
N LEU A 219 11.74 -5.59 -17.66
CA LEU A 219 11.29 -4.57 -16.72
C LEU A 219 12.11 -3.29 -16.97
N SER A 220 11.43 -2.21 -17.37
CA SER A 220 12.04 -0.92 -17.66
C SER A 220 11.31 0.16 -16.88
N MET A 221 12.09 1.07 -16.29
CA MET A 221 11.58 2.29 -15.67
C MET A 221 11.66 3.49 -16.63
N ASP A 222 12.01 3.25 -17.89
CA ASP A 222 11.96 4.28 -18.93
C ASP A 222 10.49 4.72 -19.15
N PRO A 223 10.18 6.03 -19.07
CA PRO A 223 8.80 6.52 -19.18
C PRO A 223 8.11 6.16 -20.49
N GLU A 224 8.82 6.15 -21.61
CA GLU A 224 8.23 5.82 -22.91
C GLU A 224 7.94 4.32 -23.00
N VAL A 225 8.82 3.49 -22.45
CA VAL A 225 8.58 2.04 -22.34
C VAL A 225 7.41 1.75 -21.40
N ILE A 226 7.31 2.44 -20.26
CA ILE A 226 6.17 2.31 -19.34
C ILE A 226 4.88 2.70 -20.04
N SER A 227 4.81 3.89 -20.64
CA SER A 227 3.62 4.37 -21.34
C SER A 227 3.20 3.42 -22.46
N ARG A 228 4.14 2.85 -23.20
CA ARG A 228 3.87 1.89 -24.27
C ARG A 228 3.34 0.54 -23.77
N ASN A 229 3.95 0.01 -22.70
CA ASN A 229 3.65 -1.35 -22.23
C ASN A 229 2.46 -1.39 -21.27
N TYR A 230 2.22 -0.29 -20.55
CA TYR A 230 1.26 -0.23 -19.45
C TYR A 230 0.22 0.89 -19.61
N GLY A 231 0.37 1.78 -20.60
CA GLY A 231 -0.45 2.98 -20.76
C GLY A 231 -1.95 2.71 -20.76
N ASP A 232 -2.40 1.58 -21.31
CA ASP A 232 -3.83 1.24 -21.42
C ASP A 232 -4.38 0.46 -20.22
N ARG A 233 -3.59 0.27 -19.17
CA ARG A 233 -4.00 -0.44 -17.96
C ARG A 233 -4.66 0.49 -16.96
N LEU A 234 -5.52 -0.08 -16.11
CA LEU A 234 -6.32 0.71 -15.17
C LEU A 234 -5.46 1.59 -14.25
N PHE A 235 -4.31 1.11 -13.79
CA PHE A 235 -3.48 1.88 -12.87
C PHE A 235 -2.91 3.17 -13.47
N MET A 236 -2.89 3.31 -14.81
CA MET A 236 -2.50 4.54 -15.49
C MET A 236 -3.63 5.56 -15.60
N ALA A 237 -4.87 5.19 -15.24
CA ALA A 237 -6.04 6.07 -15.33
C ALA A 237 -5.87 7.40 -14.58
N PRO A 238 -5.27 7.48 -13.36
CA PRO A 238 -5.06 8.76 -12.67
C PRO A 238 -4.24 9.77 -13.47
N PHE A 239 -3.18 9.34 -14.18
CA PHE A 239 -2.40 10.21 -15.07
C PHE A 239 -3.21 10.72 -16.27
N LYS A 240 -4.28 10.01 -16.61
CA LYS A 240 -5.22 10.33 -17.69
C LYS A 240 -6.47 11.06 -17.20
N GLY A 241 -6.49 11.56 -15.96
CA GLY A 241 -7.68 12.19 -15.40
C GLY A 241 -8.86 11.23 -15.26
N TYR A 242 -8.57 9.95 -15.04
CA TYR A 242 -9.53 8.84 -14.92
C TYR A 242 -10.32 8.54 -16.20
N GLN A 243 -9.73 8.87 -17.36
CA GLN A 243 -10.25 8.50 -18.68
C GLN A 243 -9.59 7.22 -19.19
N LEU A 244 -10.38 6.20 -19.55
CA LEU A 244 -9.86 4.93 -20.07
C LEU A 244 -9.42 5.02 -21.54
N LYS A 245 -10.10 5.84 -22.36
CA LYS A 245 -9.82 5.98 -23.80
C LYS A 245 -9.51 7.43 -24.17
N ALA A 246 -8.40 7.60 -24.87
CA ALA A 246 -7.80 8.87 -25.28
C ALA A 246 -8.29 9.35 -26.67
N ALA A 247 -9.51 9.00 -27.10
CA ALA A 247 -9.96 9.27 -28.48
C ALA A 247 -10.05 10.77 -28.83
N ALA A 248 -10.12 11.64 -27.82
CA ALA A 248 -10.12 13.10 -27.96
C ALA A 248 -8.87 13.75 -27.33
N ALA A 249 -7.78 13.00 -27.21
CA ALA A 249 -6.54 13.46 -26.60
C ALA A 249 -5.85 14.58 -27.39
N PRO A 250 -5.43 15.70 -26.76
CA PRO A 250 -4.50 16.63 -27.37
C PRO A 250 -3.19 15.95 -27.78
N SER A 251 -2.55 16.42 -28.86
CA SER A 251 -1.28 15.87 -29.35
C SER A 251 -0.14 15.91 -28.32
N THR A 252 -0.21 16.84 -27.37
CA THR A 252 0.79 17.03 -26.29
C THR A 252 0.58 16.14 -25.06
N TRP A 253 -0.51 15.36 -25.03
CA TRP A 253 -0.82 14.53 -23.87
C TRP A 253 0.23 13.44 -23.67
N GLN A 254 0.76 12.83 -24.74
CA GLN A 254 1.77 11.78 -24.59
C GLN A 254 3.06 12.30 -23.93
N ASP A 255 3.51 13.51 -24.29
CA ASP A 255 4.68 14.15 -23.66
C ASP A 255 4.42 14.49 -22.19
N SER A 256 3.23 15.01 -21.90
CA SER A 256 2.81 15.36 -20.54
C SER A 256 2.68 14.11 -19.66
N LEU A 257 2.18 13.01 -20.22
CA LEU A 257 2.11 11.70 -19.58
C LEU A 257 3.51 11.16 -19.30
N ASN A 258 4.40 11.17 -20.30
CA ASN A 258 5.77 10.70 -20.14
C ASN A 258 6.53 11.52 -19.08
N GLU A 259 6.32 12.82 -19.01
CA GLU A 259 6.92 13.66 -17.97
C GLU A 259 6.36 13.34 -16.58
N MET A 260 5.04 13.18 -16.42
CA MET A 260 4.46 12.75 -15.14
C MET A 260 4.98 11.37 -14.71
N VAL A 261 5.10 10.42 -15.65
CA VAL A 261 5.66 9.09 -15.40
C VAL A 261 7.12 9.20 -14.97
N ARG A 262 7.92 10.01 -15.67
CA ARG A 262 9.34 10.29 -15.33
C ARG A 262 9.48 10.82 -13.91
N GLN A 263 8.69 11.82 -13.55
CA GLN A 263 8.72 12.37 -12.21
C GLN A 263 8.27 11.30 -11.19
N SER A 264 7.22 10.53 -11.51
CA SER A 264 6.69 9.46 -10.66
C SER A 264 7.70 8.37 -10.34
N VAL A 265 8.45 7.88 -11.33
CA VAL A 265 9.50 6.87 -11.09
C VAL A 265 10.69 7.43 -10.31
N THR A 266 10.88 8.77 -10.32
CA THR A 266 12.04 9.42 -9.69
C THR A 266 11.76 9.85 -8.25
N VAL A 267 10.57 10.38 -7.97
CA VAL A 267 10.25 11.02 -6.69
C VAL A 267 9.33 10.20 -5.78
N THR A 268 8.76 9.12 -6.30
CA THR A 268 7.88 8.21 -5.55
C THR A 268 8.38 6.77 -5.64
N HIS A 269 7.98 5.94 -4.68
CA HIS A 269 8.16 4.49 -4.74
C HIS A 269 6.88 3.75 -5.15
N GLY A 270 5.73 4.44 -5.13
CA GLY A 270 4.43 3.86 -5.52
C GLY A 270 4.38 3.39 -6.97
N LEU A 271 4.79 4.21 -7.95
CA LEU A 271 4.78 3.79 -9.37
C LEU A 271 5.75 2.62 -9.65
N PRO A 272 7.03 2.67 -9.22
CA PRO A 272 7.91 1.51 -9.31
C PRO A 272 7.32 0.25 -8.64
N GLY A 273 6.69 0.40 -7.47
CA GLY A 273 6.00 -0.69 -6.77
C GLY A 273 4.86 -1.30 -7.59
N ALA A 274 4.00 -0.46 -8.18
CA ALA A 274 2.88 -0.90 -9.01
C ALA A 274 3.36 -1.64 -10.27
N ILE A 275 4.39 -1.13 -10.95
CA ILE A 275 4.98 -1.76 -12.14
C ILE A 275 5.59 -3.11 -11.77
N ASN A 276 6.38 -3.19 -10.69
CA ASN A 276 6.97 -4.44 -10.22
C ASN A 276 5.88 -5.46 -9.88
N PHE A 277 4.86 -5.05 -9.13
CA PHE A 277 3.73 -5.88 -8.75
C PHE A 277 3.02 -6.48 -9.98
N LEU A 278 2.72 -5.64 -10.98
CA LEU A 278 2.08 -6.07 -12.21
C LEU A 278 2.99 -6.95 -13.07
N HIS A 279 4.23 -6.55 -13.28
CA HIS A 279 5.20 -7.29 -14.08
C HIS A 279 5.40 -8.72 -13.54
N LEU A 280 5.66 -8.84 -12.23
CA LEU A 280 5.82 -10.11 -11.54
C LEU A 280 4.58 -11.00 -11.67
N ASN A 281 3.40 -10.39 -11.60
CA ASN A 281 2.15 -11.10 -11.77
C ASN A 281 1.96 -11.56 -13.24
N ASP A 282 2.24 -10.70 -14.21
CA ASP A 282 2.02 -10.98 -15.63
C ASP A 282 2.99 -12.04 -16.16
N MET A 283 4.22 -12.09 -15.64
CA MET A 283 5.22 -13.09 -15.99
C MET A 283 4.84 -14.54 -15.65
N LEU A 284 4.21 -14.74 -14.49
CA LEU A 284 3.81 -16.08 -14.03
C LEU A 284 2.43 -16.49 -14.51
N ARG A 285 1.72 -15.56 -15.15
CA ARG A 285 0.37 -15.75 -15.65
C ARG A 285 0.39 -15.83 -17.17
N LYS A 286 -0.65 -16.44 -17.71
CA LYS A 286 -1.00 -16.28 -19.12
C LYS A 286 -1.66 -14.90 -19.28
N TYR A 287 -0.89 -13.82 -19.37
CA TYR A 287 -1.44 -12.48 -19.60
C TYR A 287 -1.46 -12.12 -21.10
N PRO A 288 -2.55 -11.55 -21.63
CA PRO A 288 -3.85 -11.33 -20.98
C PRO A 288 -4.66 -12.63 -20.81
N ASP A 289 -5.23 -12.85 -19.62
CA ASP A 289 -6.15 -13.97 -19.35
C ASP A 289 -7.59 -13.48 -19.43
N HIS A 290 -8.26 -13.71 -20.56
CA HIS A 290 -9.66 -13.34 -20.75
C HIS A 290 -10.63 -14.24 -19.98
N THR A 291 -10.17 -15.35 -19.40
CA THR A 291 -11.05 -16.29 -18.67
C THR A 291 -11.37 -15.82 -17.25
N LYS A 292 -10.61 -14.87 -16.70
CA LYS A 292 -10.76 -14.37 -15.31
C LYS A 292 -10.77 -12.84 -15.22
N PRO A 293 -11.76 -12.16 -15.84
CA PRO A 293 -11.78 -10.70 -15.95
C PRO A 293 -11.85 -9.97 -14.60
N MET A 294 -12.66 -10.45 -13.65
CA MET A 294 -12.73 -9.83 -12.32
C MET A 294 -11.39 -9.90 -11.60
N HIS A 295 -10.70 -11.04 -11.65
CA HIS A 295 -9.40 -11.14 -11.00
C HIS A 295 -8.41 -10.16 -11.64
N ARG A 296 -8.37 -10.05 -12.98
CA ARG A 296 -7.51 -9.07 -13.68
C ARG A 296 -7.82 -7.64 -13.21
N PHE A 297 -9.10 -7.28 -13.15
CA PHE A 297 -9.54 -6.00 -12.58
C PHE A 297 -9.00 -5.80 -11.16
N GLY A 298 -9.13 -6.80 -10.27
CA GLY A 298 -8.62 -6.71 -8.90
C GLY A 298 -7.11 -6.48 -8.82
N MET A 299 -6.31 -7.11 -9.68
CA MET A 299 -4.86 -6.87 -9.72
C MET A 299 -4.51 -5.49 -10.23
N GLU A 300 -5.19 -5.00 -11.28
CA GLU A 300 -4.91 -3.66 -11.81
C GLU A 300 -5.41 -2.55 -10.86
N TRP A 301 -6.50 -2.79 -10.13
CA TRP A 301 -6.97 -1.87 -9.10
C TRP A 301 -6.06 -1.87 -7.86
N ALA A 302 -5.57 -3.04 -7.43
CA ALA A 302 -4.52 -3.11 -6.41
C ALA A 302 -3.26 -2.35 -6.83
N ALA A 303 -2.80 -2.53 -8.07
CA ALA A 303 -1.65 -1.78 -8.60
C ALA A 303 -1.90 -0.27 -8.63
N MET A 304 -3.13 0.17 -8.94
CA MET A 304 -3.51 1.58 -8.86
C MET A 304 -3.42 2.10 -7.42
N ALA A 305 -3.91 1.35 -6.43
CA ALA A 305 -3.76 1.71 -5.03
C ALA A 305 -2.29 1.78 -4.60
N ILE A 306 -1.48 0.78 -4.97
CA ILE A 306 -0.03 0.78 -4.76
C ILE A 306 0.62 2.00 -5.41
N MET A 307 0.18 2.43 -6.58
CA MET A 307 0.72 3.64 -7.19
C MET A 307 0.31 4.88 -6.39
N MET A 308 -0.98 5.03 -6.14
CA MET A 308 -1.57 6.24 -5.58
C MET A 308 -1.25 6.45 -4.09
N HIS A 309 -0.77 5.45 -3.35
CA HIS A 309 -0.46 5.66 -1.93
C HIS A 309 0.67 6.70 -1.70
N ASP A 310 1.66 6.78 -2.61
CA ASP A 310 2.83 7.68 -2.49
C ASP A 310 2.86 8.82 -3.53
N MET A 311 1.74 9.15 -4.19
CA MET A 311 1.71 10.24 -5.20
C MET A 311 1.52 11.64 -4.63
N ALA A 312 1.43 11.82 -3.30
CA ALA A 312 1.19 13.12 -2.68
C ALA A 312 2.26 14.18 -3.04
N LYS A 313 3.52 13.77 -3.17
CA LYS A 313 4.64 14.67 -3.56
C LYS A 313 4.52 15.20 -4.99
N LEU A 314 3.84 14.45 -5.86
CA LEU A 314 3.54 14.89 -7.23
C LEU A 314 2.25 15.67 -7.32
N TYR A 315 1.27 15.32 -6.48
CA TYR A 315 0.02 16.03 -6.38
C TYR A 315 0.22 17.50 -6.03
N GLY A 316 1.03 17.79 -5.00
CA GLY A 316 1.27 19.15 -4.54
C GLY A 316 2.37 19.23 -3.48
N ARG A 317 2.69 20.46 -3.08
CA ARG A 317 3.70 20.75 -2.05
C ARG A 317 3.28 21.93 -1.19
N VAL A 318 3.66 21.90 0.08
CA VAL A 318 3.38 22.99 1.02
C VAL A 318 4.50 24.03 0.90
N GLU A 319 4.15 25.23 0.46
CA GLU A 319 5.05 26.38 0.34
C GLU A 319 4.53 27.52 1.21
N ASN A 320 5.36 28.04 2.11
CA ASN A 320 4.99 29.16 3.00
C ASN A 320 3.68 28.93 3.77
N GLY A 321 3.44 27.68 4.21
CA GLY A 321 2.23 27.30 4.95
C GLY A 321 0.97 27.12 4.08
N MET A 322 1.09 27.16 2.75
CA MET A 322 -0.03 26.98 1.81
C MET A 322 0.23 25.80 0.88
N LEU A 323 -0.80 25.01 0.59
CA LEU A 323 -0.70 23.93 -0.39
C LEU A 323 -0.77 24.46 -1.82
N LYS A 324 0.31 24.27 -2.58
CA LYS A 324 0.33 24.48 -4.03
C LYS A 324 0.05 23.15 -4.73
N VAL A 325 -1.13 23.04 -5.34
CA VAL A 325 -1.52 21.88 -6.16
C VAL A 325 -0.85 21.97 -7.53
N ILE A 326 -0.18 20.90 -7.93
CA ILE A 326 0.57 20.78 -9.19
C ILE A 326 -0.21 19.88 -10.16
N ASN A 327 -0.64 18.70 -9.70
CA ASN A 327 -1.33 17.69 -10.49
C ASN A 327 -2.71 17.36 -9.87
N PRO A 328 -3.75 18.20 -10.06
CA PRO A 328 -5.04 18.06 -9.37
C PRO A 328 -5.75 16.72 -9.65
N GLN A 329 -5.52 16.11 -10.80
CA GLN A 329 -6.02 14.79 -11.16
C GLN A 329 -5.49 13.68 -10.23
N LEU A 330 -4.33 13.86 -9.61
CA LEU A 330 -3.79 12.87 -8.68
C LEU A 330 -4.45 12.90 -7.29
N ARG A 331 -5.33 13.87 -7.00
CA ARG A 331 -6.08 13.88 -5.72
C ARG A 331 -6.75 12.52 -5.51
N VAL A 332 -6.69 11.96 -4.31
CA VAL A 332 -7.30 10.66 -4.01
C VAL A 332 -8.63 10.91 -3.31
N SER A 333 -9.72 10.74 -4.05
CA SER A 333 -11.07 10.94 -3.50
C SER A 333 -11.76 9.61 -3.20
N PHE A 334 -12.37 9.52 -2.02
CA PHE A 334 -13.06 8.31 -1.56
C PHE A 334 -14.15 7.86 -2.54
N ASN A 335 -14.91 8.79 -3.13
CA ASN A 335 -16.00 8.46 -4.03
C ASN A 335 -15.56 8.12 -5.46
N ARG A 336 -14.28 8.29 -5.78
CA ARG A 336 -13.67 8.01 -7.09
C ARG A 336 -12.77 6.77 -7.06
N ASP A 337 -12.03 6.60 -5.97
CA ASP A 337 -11.13 5.46 -5.77
C ASP A 337 -11.03 5.11 -4.28
N PRO A 338 -12.05 4.42 -3.73
CA PRO A 338 -12.10 4.11 -2.31
C PRO A 338 -10.96 3.18 -1.85
N LEU A 339 -10.38 2.38 -2.77
CA LEU A 339 -9.28 1.49 -2.46
C LEU A 339 -7.97 2.25 -2.27
N SER A 340 -7.62 3.13 -3.22
CA SER A 340 -6.44 4.00 -3.09
C SER A 340 -6.56 4.90 -1.87
N PHE A 341 -7.74 5.51 -1.66
CA PHE A 341 -8.00 6.33 -0.47
C PHE A 341 -7.70 5.56 0.82
N LEU A 342 -8.25 4.34 0.93
CA LEU A 342 -8.07 3.52 2.12
C LEU A 342 -6.59 3.18 2.31
N LEU A 343 -5.88 2.76 1.25
CA LEU A 343 -4.47 2.42 1.35
C LEU A 343 -3.63 3.61 1.80
N THR A 344 -3.75 4.77 1.14
CA THR A 344 -3.04 6.00 1.52
C THR A 344 -3.32 6.36 2.98
N LEU A 345 -4.58 6.33 3.40
CA LEU A 345 -4.96 6.64 4.78
C LEU A 345 -4.34 5.64 5.77
N THR A 346 -4.33 4.35 5.44
CA THR A 346 -3.78 3.33 6.33
C THR A 346 -2.27 3.44 6.47
N ASP A 347 -1.56 3.78 5.39
CA ASP A 347 -0.12 4.02 5.40
C ASP A 347 0.25 5.26 6.25
N LEU A 348 -0.56 6.32 6.19
CA LEU A 348 -0.37 7.50 7.05
C LEU A 348 -0.61 7.19 8.55
N ILE A 349 -1.60 6.35 8.86
CA ILE A 349 -2.03 6.08 10.24
C ILE A 349 -1.18 5.02 10.94
N GLN A 350 -0.50 4.13 10.21
CA GLN A 350 0.19 2.96 10.77
C GLN A 350 1.51 3.26 11.53
N ASP A 351 1.78 4.50 11.92
CA ASP A 351 3.04 4.89 12.59
C ASP A 351 3.32 4.15 13.93
N PHE A 352 2.30 3.55 14.56
CA PHE A 352 2.50 2.84 15.82
C PHE A 352 3.36 1.59 15.63
N GLY A 353 4.29 1.36 16.55
CA GLY A 353 5.07 0.14 16.56
C GLY A 353 6.17 0.06 15.51
N ARG A 354 6.35 1.08 14.66
CA ARG A 354 7.46 1.12 13.69
C ARG A 354 8.80 1.10 14.42
N PRO A 355 9.68 0.12 14.13
CA PRO A 355 10.99 0.02 14.76
C PRO A 355 11.90 1.17 14.34
N ASP A 356 12.61 1.73 15.31
CA ASP A 356 13.64 2.74 15.14
C ASP A 356 14.92 2.21 15.79
N SER A 357 15.89 1.82 14.95
CA SER A 357 17.20 1.38 15.41
C SER A 357 18.19 2.54 15.42
N ARG A 358 18.86 2.75 16.55
CA ARG A 358 19.98 3.69 16.66
C ARG A 358 21.28 2.93 16.88
N PHE A 359 22.26 3.21 16.04
CA PHE A 359 23.59 2.62 16.09
C PHE A 359 24.56 3.58 16.77
N LYS A 360 25.37 3.07 17.69
CA LYS A 360 26.47 3.84 18.31
C LYS A 360 27.75 3.01 18.24
N THR A 361 28.76 3.53 17.56
CA THR A 361 30.13 3.01 17.62
C THR A 361 30.77 3.41 18.94
N HIS A 362 31.54 2.50 19.56
CA HIS A 362 32.30 2.83 20.76
C HIS A 362 33.60 3.53 20.41
N ASP A 363 33.92 4.62 21.12
CA ASP A 363 35.10 5.45 20.87
C ASP A 363 36.41 4.65 20.98
N ASN A 364 36.44 3.65 21.86
CA ASN A 364 37.62 2.82 22.13
C ASN A 364 37.74 1.60 21.20
N ASN A 365 36.70 1.25 20.44
CA ASN A 365 36.76 0.18 19.45
C ASN A 365 35.66 0.36 18.39
N LYS A 366 36.06 0.89 17.23
CA LYS A 366 35.17 1.14 16.08
C LYS A 366 34.50 -0.13 15.52
N ASN A 367 34.99 -1.33 15.88
CA ASN A 367 34.41 -2.60 15.47
C ASN A 367 33.25 -3.06 16.38
N ILE A 368 33.00 -2.38 17.50
CA ILE A 368 31.87 -2.68 18.39
C ILE A 368 30.78 -1.63 18.17
N VAL A 369 29.65 -2.07 17.63
CA VAL A 369 28.47 -1.25 17.42
C VAL A 369 27.37 -1.69 18.38
N THR A 370 26.88 -0.76 19.19
CA THR A 370 25.69 -0.98 20.01
C THR A 370 24.46 -0.57 19.23
N VAL A 371 23.47 -1.46 19.17
CA VAL A 371 22.17 -1.18 18.56
C VAL A 371 21.13 -0.99 19.64
N ARG A 372 20.37 0.11 19.58
CA ARG A 372 19.20 0.33 20.43
C ARG A 372 17.95 0.34 19.57
N TYR A 373 17.03 -0.57 19.87
CA TYR A 373 15.72 -0.63 19.23
C TYR A 373 14.68 0.07 20.10
N ARG A 374 13.82 0.86 19.48
CA ARG A 374 12.66 1.47 20.12
C ARG A 374 11.51 1.60 19.14
N HIS A 375 10.29 1.80 19.63
CA HIS A 375 9.15 2.18 18.82
C HIS A 375 8.95 3.69 19.01
N ARG A 376 8.82 4.46 17.93
CA ARG A 376 8.62 5.93 18.06
C ARG A 376 7.23 6.21 18.60
N CYS A 377 6.21 5.83 17.84
CA CYS A 377 4.81 5.92 18.24
C CYS A 377 4.37 4.61 18.91
N GLU A 378 3.70 4.71 20.06
CA GLU A 378 3.23 3.55 20.82
C GLU A 378 1.81 3.14 20.43
N ARG A 379 1.00 4.14 20.08
CA ARG A 379 -0.43 3.98 19.85
C ARG A 379 -0.96 5.12 19.01
N VAL A 380 -1.89 4.81 18.13
CA VAL A 380 -2.69 5.79 17.41
C VAL A 380 -4.15 5.64 17.84
N GLU A 381 -4.81 6.78 18.08
CA GLU A 381 -6.23 6.85 18.42
C GLU A 381 -6.98 7.65 17.36
N LEU A 382 -8.05 7.09 16.81
CA LEU A 382 -8.96 7.81 15.92
C LEU A 382 -10.16 8.24 16.75
N LYS A 383 -10.37 9.55 16.91
CA LYS A 383 -11.43 10.13 17.73
C LYS A 383 -12.42 10.85 16.84
N TRP A 384 -13.66 10.36 16.82
CA TRP A 384 -14.73 10.98 16.06
C TRP A 384 -15.58 11.92 16.93
N ASP A 385 -15.68 13.18 16.51
CA ASP A 385 -16.61 14.18 17.04
C ASP A 385 -17.81 14.29 16.09
N ASP A 386 -18.93 13.68 16.49
CA ASP A 386 -20.16 13.60 15.68
C ASP A 386 -20.87 14.96 15.51
N ASN A 387 -20.69 15.87 16.47
CA ASN A 387 -21.32 17.20 16.42
C ASN A 387 -20.62 18.11 15.43
N LYS A 388 -19.28 18.02 15.38
CA LYS A 388 -18.45 18.83 14.49
C LYS A 388 -18.09 18.12 13.18
N LYS A 389 -18.46 16.84 13.06
CA LYS A 389 -18.07 15.96 11.95
C LYS A 389 -16.55 15.94 11.72
N ASN A 390 -15.80 15.95 12.82
CA ASN A 390 -14.34 16.01 12.81
C ASN A 390 -13.73 14.70 13.27
N LEU A 391 -12.70 14.26 12.56
CA LEU A 391 -11.87 13.13 12.94
C LEU A 391 -10.51 13.62 13.44
N THR A 392 -10.11 13.24 14.65
CA THR A 392 -8.76 13.51 15.15
C THR A 392 -7.95 12.22 15.15
N ILE A 393 -6.81 12.22 14.45
CA ILE A 393 -5.80 11.16 14.47
C ILE A 393 -4.75 11.55 15.51
N LEU A 394 -4.82 10.94 16.69
CA LEU A 394 -3.94 11.22 17.83
C LEU A 394 -2.83 10.18 17.93
N TYR A 395 -1.60 10.61 17.69
CA TYR A 395 -0.39 9.82 17.86
C TYR A 395 0.14 9.96 19.28
N LYS A 396 0.46 8.83 19.93
CA LYS A 396 0.94 8.82 21.32
C LYS A 396 2.39 8.33 21.41
N TYR A 397 3.24 9.14 22.03
CA TYR A 397 4.69 8.93 22.12
C TYR A 397 5.16 8.81 23.56
N LYS A 398 6.02 7.84 23.87
CA LYS A 398 6.71 7.79 25.18
C LYS A 398 7.84 8.80 25.29
N ASN A 399 8.53 9.08 24.18
CA ASN A 399 9.69 9.96 24.18
C ASN A 399 9.32 11.39 23.81
N LYS A 400 9.73 12.35 24.65
CA LYS A 400 9.46 13.79 24.45
C LYS A 400 10.03 14.34 23.14
N GLY A 401 11.20 13.87 22.71
CA GLY A 401 11.81 14.31 21.45
C GLY A 401 11.03 13.85 20.22
N ASP A 402 10.58 12.60 20.21
CA ASP A 402 9.75 12.08 19.11
C ASP A 402 8.37 12.76 19.08
N TYR A 403 7.78 13.02 20.26
CA TYR A 403 6.56 13.84 20.41
C TYR A 403 6.74 15.25 19.81
N LEU A 404 7.79 15.98 20.19
CA LEU A 404 8.04 17.34 19.71
C LEU A 404 8.33 17.35 18.21
N ASN A 405 9.08 16.38 17.69
CA ASN A 405 9.34 16.26 16.25
C ASN A 405 8.04 16.06 15.47
N ASN A 406 7.12 15.19 15.93
CA ASN A 406 5.86 15.00 15.23
C ASN A 406 4.99 16.27 15.31
N LEU A 407 4.85 16.85 16.50
CA LEU A 407 4.01 18.02 16.75
C LEU A 407 4.44 19.25 15.94
N LEU A 408 5.74 19.53 15.87
CA LEU A 408 6.27 20.78 15.32
C LEU A 408 6.62 20.69 13.83
N LYS A 409 6.96 19.50 13.33
CA LYS A 409 7.47 19.34 11.96
C LYS A 409 6.50 18.57 11.08
N PHE A 410 6.21 17.32 11.43
CA PHE A 410 5.51 16.41 10.51
C PHE A 410 4.00 16.63 10.47
N GLN A 411 3.35 16.91 11.60
CA GLN A 411 1.90 17.07 11.65
C GLN A 411 1.38 18.30 10.89
N PRO A 412 1.94 19.52 11.05
CA PRO A 412 1.40 20.68 10.36
C PRO A 412 1.48 20.55 8.83
N GLU A 413 2.61 20.07 8.31
CA GLU A 413 2.80 19.87 6.88
C GLU A 413 1.87 18.77 6.35
N ASN A 414 1.77 17.63 7.04
CA ASN A 414 0.89 16.53 6.62
C ASN A 414 -0.60 16.89 6.74
N GLU A 415 -1.02 17.66 7.74
CA GLU A 415 -2.40 18.13 7.85
C GLU A 415 -2.77 18.97 6.63
N ILE A 416 -1.90 19.88 6.19
CA ILE A 416 -2.13 20.69 5.00
C ILE A 416 -2.07 19.83 3.72
N LEU A 417 -1.01 19.05 3.55
CA LEU A 417 -0.78 18.27 2.32
C LEU A 417 -1.84 17.21 2.09
N TYR A 418 -2.22 16.46 3.13
CA TYR A 418 -3.14 15.32 2.99
C TYR A 418 -4.57 15.66 3.35
N PHE A 419 -4.80 16.50 4.35
CA PHE A 419 -6.08 16.61 5.04
C PHE A 419 -6.73 17.99 4.95
N ASP A 420 -6.20 18.90 4.13
CA ASP A 420 -6.92 20.13 3.80
C ASP A 420 -8.25 19.76 3.08
N PRO A 421 -9.42 20.21 3.58
CA PRO A 421 -10.71 19.77 3.02
C PRO A 421 -10.89 20.15 1.54
N GLU A 422 -10.36 21.30 1.13
CA GLU A 422 -10.57 21.84 -0.21
C GLU A 422 -9.52 21.34 -1.20
N LYS A 423 -8.27 21.23 -0.75
CA LYS A 423 -7.10 21.03 -1.61
C LYS A 423 -6.20 19.88 -1.17
N GLY A 424 -6.45 19.25 -0.02
CA GLY A 424 -5.63 18.14 0.47
C GLY A 424 -5.62 16.96 -0.49
N TYR A 425 -4.55 16.18 -0.45
CA TYR A 425 -4.36 15.01 -1.29
C TYR A 425 -5.50 14.00 -1.11
N LEU A 426 -6.03 13.84 0.11
CA LEU A 426 -7.17 12.99 0.38
C LEU A 426 -8.46 13.83 0.40
N ASP A 427 -9.40 13.46 -0.44
CA ASP A 427 -10.78 13.96 -0.41
C ASP A 427 -11.69 12.93 0.27
N TYR A 428 -12.11 13.29 1.48
CA TYR A 428 -12.95 12.49 2.36
C TYR A 428 -14.38 13.05 2.48
N SER A 429 -14.75 14.04 1.67
CA SER A 429 -16.04 14.75 1.75
C SER A 429 -17.24 13.81 1.67
N TRP A 430 -17.16 12.77 0.83
CA TRP A 430 -18.21 11.76 0.67
C TRP A 430 -18.52 10.98 1.96
N LEU A 431 -17.54 10.85 2.86
CA LEU A 431 -17.73 10.20 4.16
C LEU A 431 -18.49 11.11 5.15
N GLY A 432 -18.78 12.36 4.79
CA GLY A 432 -19.40 13.34 5.68
C GLY A 432 -18.45 13.81 6.79
N ILE A 433 -17.15 13.75 6.53
CA ILE A 433 -16.11 14.30 7.41
C ILE A 433 -15.83 15.73 6.95
N GLU A 434 -15.96 16.69 7.86
CA GLU A 434 -15.67 18.10 7.59
C GLU A 434 -14.18 18.39 7.72
N ARG A 435 -13.53 17.79 8.72
CA ARG A 435 -12.09 17.96 8.94
C ARG A 435 -11.42 16.74 9.55
N ILE A 436 -10.25 16.39 9.03
CA ILE A 436 -9.31 15.48 9.69
C ILE A 436 -8.19 16.33 10.32
N LYS A 437 -7.92 16.09 11.61
CA LYS A 437 -6.85 16.78 12.36
C LYS A 437 -5.79 15.79 12.82
N LEU A 438 -4.53 16.19 12.71
CA LEU A 438 -3.41 15.44 13.28
C LEU A 438 -3.07 16.02 14.65
N ALA A 439 -2.91 15.15 15.65
CA ALA A 439 -2.57 15.56 17.00
C ALA A 439 -1.52 14.63 17.60
N ALA A 440 -0.68 15.15 18.49
CA ALA A 440 0.28 14.36 19.25
C ALA A 440 0.02 14.49 20.76
N ALA A 441 0.30 13.43 21.51
CA ALA A 441 0.31 13.49 22.98
C ALA A 441 1.39 12.56 23.55
N MET A 442 1.79 12.84 24.80
CA MET A 442 2.61 11.91 25.56
C MET A 442 1.80 10.65 25.93
N TYR A 443 2.43 9.50 25.81
CA TYR A 443 1.92 8.23 26.32
C TYR A 443 2.35 8.09 27.79
N PRO A 444 1.41 7.86 28.73
CA PRO A 444 1.69 7.83 30.16
C PRO A 444 2.54 6.63 30.58
#